data_AF-A0A1V5Z5R5-F1
#
_entry.id   AF-A0A1V5Z5R5-F1
#
_cell.length_a   1.000
_cell.length_b   1.000
_cell.length_c   1.000
_cell.angle_alpha   90.00
_cell.angle_beta   90.00
_cell.angle_gamma   90.00
#
_symmetry.space_group_name_H-M   'P 1'
#
loop_
_entity.id
_entity.type
_entity.pdbx_description
1 polymer ?
#
loop_
_entity_poly.entity_id
_entity_poly.type
_entity_poly.pdbx_seq_one_letter_code
_entity_poly.pdbx_strand_id
1 'polypeptide(L)' 'MNKPDKQLFGSLNMSIRNCTSCNGPMAEEGSVEFGCPACGATIRRCYRCREQSVEYVCQTCGLRGP' A
#
# COMPACT_ATOMS: atom_id res chain seq x y z
N MET A 1 25.40 30.78 5.92
CA MET A 1 25.20 29.35 5.65
C MET A 1 24.13 28.84 6.60
N ASN A 2 22.90 28.61 6.14
CA ASN A 2 21.84 28.04 6.98
C ASN A 2 20.94 27.15 6.13
N LYS A 3 21.11 25.84 6.30
CA LYS A 3 20.11 24.76 6.18
C LYS A 3 20.84 23.44 6.49
N PRO A 4 20.22 22.55 7.28
CA PRO A 4 18.97 21.95 6.84
C PRO A 4 17.87 22.00 7.91
N ASP A 5 16.72 22.49 7.48
CA ASP A 5 15.41 22.14 8.06
C ASP A 5 15.22 20.62 7.94
N LYS A 6 15.85 19.86 8.85
CA LYS A 6 15.46 18.47 9.12
C LYS A 6 14.17 18.52 9.93
N GLN A 7 13.08 18.86 9.26
CA GLN A 7 11.75 18.63 9.81
C GLN A 7 11.59 17.12 9.96
N LEU A 8 11.79 16.70 11.20
CA LEU A 8 11.63 15.36 11.73
C LEU A 8 10.13 15.04 11.83
N PHE A 9 9.43 14.97 10.70
CA PHE A 9 8.06 14.43 10.63
C PHE A 9 8.15 12.90 10.58
N GLY A 10 8.32 12.27 11.73
CA GLY A 10 8.56 10.83 11.77
C GLY A 10 8.02 10.11 13.00
N SER A 11 7.00 10.66 13.68
CA SER A 11 6.37 9.97 14.81
C SER A 11 4.90 10.36 14.97
N LEU A 12 4.03 9.81 14.12
CA LEU A 12 2.67 9.49 14.52
C LEU A 12 2.34 8.10 13.98
N ASN A 13 2.11 7.16 14.90
CA ASN A 13 1.38 5.93 14.68
C ASN A 13 -0.01 6.27 14.11
N MET A 14 -0.12 6.44 12.80
CA MET A 14 -1.38 6.20 12.12
C MET A 14 -1.33 4.76 11.65
N SER A 15 -2.39 3.98 11.84
CA SER A 15 -2.51 2.64 11.31
C SER A 15 -2.58 2.70 9.76
N ILE A 16 -1.45 3.02 9.12
CA ILE A 16 -1.38 3.18 7.67
C ILE A 16 -1.58 1.79 7.10
N ARG A 17 -2.77 1.58 6.56
CA ARG A 17 -3.06 0.44 5.70
C ARG A 17 -2.03 0.52 4.57
N ASN A 18 -1.09 -0.40 4.53
CA ASN A 18 -0.02 -0.41 3.53
C ASN A 18 -0.47 -1.20 2.30
N CYS A 19 0.04 -0.81 1.13
CA CYS A 19 -0.12 -1.57 -0.10
C CYS A 19 0.53 -2.95 0.02
N THR A 20 -0.18 -4.01 -0.35
CA THR A 20 0.34 -5.38 -0.31
C THR A 20 1.45 -5.63 -1.34
N SER A 21 1.58 -4.78 -2.37
CA SER A 21 2.63 -4.91 -3.40
C SER A 21 3.90 -4.14 -3.05
N CYS A 22 3.79 -2.85 -2.71
CA CYS A 22 4.96 -1.99 -2.51
C CYS A 22 5.20 -1.56 -1.06
N ASN A 23 4.34 -1.95 -0.12
CA ASN A 23 4.34 -1.50 1.28
C ASN A 23 4.25 0.02 1.47
N GLY A 24 3.94 0.77 0.42
CA GLY A 24 3.72 2.20 0.48
C GLY A 24 2.41 2.58 1.18
N PRO A 25 2.28 3.85 1.63
CA PRO A 25 1.11 4.32 2.33
C PRO A 25 -0.13 4.35 1.41
N MET A 26 -1.29 3.91 1.90
CA MET A 26 -2.58 4.07 1.20
C MET A 26 -3.24 5.43 1.43
N ALA A 27 -2.46 6.47 1.73
CA ALA A 27 -2.99 7.82 1.96
C ALA A 27 -3.43 8.53 0.66
N GLU A 28 -3.12 7.95 -0.50
CA GLU A 28 -3.48 8.51 -1.81
C GLU A 28 -4.93 8.18 -2.19
N GLU A 29 -5.65 9.19 -2.69
CA GLU A 29 -6.96 9.01 -3.34
C GLU A 29 -6.81 8.03 -4.52
N GLY A 30 -7.74 7.07 -4.65
CA GLY A 30 -7.67 6.00 -5.65
C GLY A 30 -6.95 4.73 -5.19
N SER A 31 -6.49 4.67 -3.94
CA SER A 31 -6.19 3.40 -3.27
C SER A 31 -7.47 2.58 -3.06
N VAL A 32 -7.36 1.24 -3.11
CA VAL A 32 -8.52 0.34 -2.97
C VAL A 32 -8.22 -0.81 -2.02
N GLU A 33 -9.28 -1.29 -1.37
CA GLU A 33 -9.28 -2.48 -0.54
C GLU A 33 -10.37 -3.43 -1.07
N PHE A 34 -10.02 -4.68 -1.34
CA PHE A 34 -10.94 -5.69 -1.86
C PHE A 34 -10.60 -7.08 -1.31
N GLY A 35 -11.55 -8.02 -1.37
CA GLY A 35 -11.33 -9.40 -0.98
C GLY A 35 -10.62 -10.19 -2.09
N CYS A 36 -9.68 -11.04 -1.71
CA CYS A 36 -9.03 -11.98 -2.62
C CYS A 36 -10.10 -12.88 -3.28
N PRO A 37 -10.11 -13.01 -4.63
CA PRO A 37 -11.12 -13.82 -5.30
C PRO A 37 -11.00 -15.33 -5.01
N ALA A 38 -9.84 -15.79 -4.51
CA ALA A 38 -9.60 -17.20 -4.18
C ALA A 38 -9.93 -17.57 -2.73
N CYS A 39 -9.73 -16.66 -1.77
CA CYS A 39 -9.85 -16.99 -0.34
C CYS A 39 -10.56 -15.92 0.51
N GLY A 40 -10.98 -14.80 -0.07
CA GLY A 40 -11.65 -13.71 0.64
C GLY A 40 -10.74 -12.82 1.50
N ALA A 41 -9.45 -13.12 1.62
CA ALA A 41 -8.50 -12.33 2.41
C ALA A 41 -8.40 -10.87 1.91
N THR A 42 -8.26 -9.91 2.82
CA THR A 42 -8.19 -8.49 2.46
C THR A 42 -6.92 -8.15 1.69
N ILE A 43 -7.07 -7.59 0.49
CA ILE A 43 -6.01 -7.10 -0.38
C ILE A 43 -6.11 -5.59 -0.48
N ARG A 44 -4.97 -4.93 -0.42
CA ARG A 44 -4.84 -3.47 -0.36
C ARG A 44 -3.88 -2.99 -1.43
N ARG A 45 -4.33 -2.11 -2.32
CA ARG A 45 -3.52 -1.64 -3.44
C ARG A 45 -3.53 -0.12 -3.47
N CYS A 46 -2.35 0.49 -3.44
CA CYS A 46 -2.24 1.93 -3.65
C CYS A 46 -2.54 2.28 -5.11
N TYR A 47 -2.90 3.55 -5.35
CA TYR A 47 -3.21 4.06 -6.69
C TYR A 47 -2.10 3.73 -7.70
N ARG A 48 -0.84 4.04 -7.37
CA ARG A 48 0.32 3.83 -8.26
C ARG A 48 0.47 2.38 -8.70
N CYS A 49 0.36 1.43 -7.76
CA CYS A 49 0.47 0.00 -8.09
C CYS A 49 -0.69 -0.47 -8.98
N ARG A 50 -1.89 0.09 -8.81
CA ARG A 50 -3.03 -0.24 -9.68
C ARG A 50 -2.86 0.34 -11.08
N GLU A 51 -2.49 1.61 -11.16
CA GLU A 51 -2.26 2.32 -12.43
C GLU A 51 -1.16 1.63 -13.25
N GLN A 52 -0.10 1.19 -12.58
CA GLN A 52 1.03 0.50 -13.20
C GLN A 52 0.82 -1.02 -13.35
N SER A 53 -0.34 -1.57 -12.94
CA SER A 53 -0.62 -3.01 -12.95
C SER A 53 0.49 -3.84 -12.27
N VAL A 54 1.04 -3.32 -11.16
CA VAL A 54 2.09 -3.98 -10.39
C VAL A 54 1.52 -5.20 -9.70
N GLU A 55 2.10 -6.38 -9.93
CA GLU A 55 1.62 -7.63 -9.35
C GLU A 55 1.41 -7.52 -7.82
N TYR A 56 0.29 -8.06 -7.35
CA TYR A 56 0.06 -8.32 -5.93
C TYR A 56 0.09 -9.81 -5.66
N VAL A 57 0.51 -10.16 -4.45
CA VAL A 57 0.48 -11.54 -3.96
C VAL A 57 -0.40 -11.59 -2.73
N CYS A 58 -1.44 -12.42 -2.77
CA CYS A 58 -2.25 -12.72 -1.61
C CYS A 58 -1.41 -13.51 -0.59
N GLN A 59 -1.22 -12.94 0.60
CA GLN A 59 -0.42 -13.57 1.67
C GLN A 59 -1.06 -14.83 2.27
N THR A 60 -2.35 -15.05 2.02
CA THR A 60 -3.09 -16.20 2.57
C THR A 60 -3.08 -17.41 1.64
N CYS A 61 -3.26 -17.21 0.33
CA CYS A 61 -3.39 -18.30 -0.64
C CYS A 61 -2.34 -18.29 -1.76
N GLY A 62 -1.47 -17.27 -1.81
CA GLY A 62 -0.43 -17.14 -2.83
C GLY A 62 -0.93 -16.72 -4.21
N LEU A 63 -2.23 -16.45 -4.39
CA LEU A 63 -2.77 -15.93 -5.65
C LEU A 63 -2.03 -14.66 -6.07
N ARG A 64 -1.62 -14.62 -7.34
CA ARG A 64 -1.00 -13.46 -7.97
C ARG A 64 -1.96 -12.82 -8.95
N GLY A 65 -2.03 -11.50 -8.96
CA GLY A 65 -2.85 -10.75 -9.90
C GLY A 65 -2.27 -9.37 -10.17
N PRO A 66 -2.75 -8.67 -11.20
CA PRO A 66 -2.32 -7.31 -11.55
C PRO A 66 -2.85 -6.25 -10.60
#